data_AF-A0A8J1ZMD3-F1
#
_entry.id   AF-A0A8J1ZMD3-F1
#
_cell.length_a   1.000
_cell.length_b   1.000
_cell.length_c   1.000
_cell.angle_alpha   90.00
_cell.angle_beta   90.00
_cell.angle_gamma   90.00
#
_symmetry.space_group_name_H-M   'P 1'
#
loop_
_entity.id
_entity.type
_entity.pdbx_description
1 polymer ?
#
loop_
_entity_poly.entity_id
_entity_poly.type
_entity_poly.pdbx_seq_one_letter_code
_entity_poly.pdbx_strand_id
1 'polypeptide(L)'
;MFVGSDNLRLVNASGWQTNGITDMSRMFMKCSSLQMVYGLGSWDTSNVINLELMFEGTYVGLNTTQQTLANWNTGKVRSLEAMFRNAPWVNPTISDWDVSAVTSFREMFFAAANANPDVAKWQTGNVKYFDQMFAFASKANPDTSIWKTSKTRSLKNMFQDAYAANPKVHDWDLRQVTDISGMFLNAYNARPCTYRWQVSSLQQMQNLFQNAYCATPNLAPWFAPAAYQM
;
A
#
# COMPACT_ATOMS: atom_id res chain seq x y z
N MET A 1 7.50 15.84 13.10
CA MET A 1 7.39 17.20 13.65
C MET A 1 6.39 17.28 14.81
N PHE A 2 5.26 16.57 14.79
CA PHE A 2 4.24 16.56 15.86
C PHE A 2 4.03 15.17 16.47
N VAL A 3 5.06 14.32 16.47
CA VAL A 3 4.94 12.91 16.88
C VAL A 3 4.25 12.78 18.23
N GLY A 4 3.21 11.94 18.32
CA GLY A 4 2.49 11.66 19.57
C GLY A 4 1.71 12.83 20.15
N SER A 5 1.50 13.91 19.38
CA SER A 5 0.74 15.07 19.85
C SER A 5 -0.76 14.74 19.83
N ASP A 6 -1.23 13.97 20.81
CA ASP A 6 -2.61 13.45 20.87
C ASP A 6 -3.67 14.53 21.05
N ASN A 7 -3.30 15.73 21.50
CA ASN A 7 -4.22 16.88 21.58
C ASN A 7 -4.22 17.75 20.31
N LEU A 8 -3.34 17.48 19.33
CA LEU A 8 -3.24 18.27 18.11
C LEU A 8 -4.41 17.97 17.19
N ARG A 9 -5.36 18.89 17.12
CA ARG A 9 -6.56 18.73 16.28
C ARG A 9 -6.44 19.36 14.90
N LEU A 10 -5.85 20.55 14.84
CA LEU A 10 -5.75 21.37 13.63
C LEU A 10 -4.32 21.88 13.52
N VAL A 11 -3.78 21.87 12.30
CA VAL A 11 -2.52 22.50 11.96
C VAL A 11 -2.78 23.47 10.83
N ASN A 12 -2.48 24.75 11.05
CA ASN A 12 -2.43 25.70 9.95
C ASN A 12 -1.02 25.71 9.35
N ALA A 13 -0.85 24.97 8.25
CA ALA A 13 0.38 24.92 7.47
C ALA A 13 0.31 25.76 6.19
N SER A 14 -0.69 26.66 6.10
CA SER A 14 -0.83 27.58 4.98
C SER A 14 0.38 28.52 4.96
N GLY A 15 1.12 28.54 3.86
CA GLY A 15 2.31 29.37 3.69
C GLY A 15 3.64 28.76 4.17
N TRP A 16 3.65 27.49 4.59
CA TRP A 16 4.91 26.80 4.84
C TRP A 16 5.73 26.67 3.56
N GLN A 17 7.03 26.97 3.65
CA GLN A 17 7.99 26.78 2.55
C GLN A 17 8.57 25.37 2.64
N THR A 18 8.12 24.46 1.77
CA THR A 18 8.52 23.04 1.81
C THR A 18 9.46 22.61 0.68
N ASN A 19 9.80 23.52 -0.24
CA ASN A 19 10.58 23.25 -1.44
C ASN A 19 11.99 22.68 -1.17
N GLY A 20 12.56 22.91 0.00
CA GLY A 20 13.87 22.34 0.38
C GLY A 20 13.82 21.01 1.14
N ILE A 21 12.63 20.52 1.49
CA ILE A 21 12.49 19.38 2.41
C ILE A 21 12.67 18.06 1.65
N THR A 22 13.56 17.21 2.14
CA THR A 22 13.83 15.87 1.58
C THR A 22 13.25 14.73 2.42
N ASP A 23 12.97 14.97 3.70
CA ASP A 23 12.41 13.98 4.62
C ASP A 23 11.22 14.60 5.36
N MET A 24 10.02 14.03 5.12
CA MET A 24 8.79 14.37 5.84
C MET A 24 8.30 13.19 6.70
N SER A 25 9.15 12.19 6.92
CA SER A 25 8.80 11.01 7.68
C SER A 25 8.35 11.37 9.09
N ARG A 26 7.39 10.59 9.57
CA ARG A 26 6.80 10.72 10.92
C ARG A 26 6.27 12.12 11.25
N MET A 27 5.99 12.99 10.27
CA MET A 27 5.62 14.38 10.58
C MET A 27 4.42 14.48 11.53
N PHE A 28 3.40 13.64 11.36
CA PHE A 28 2.17 13.57 12.17
C PHE A 28 1.97 12.20 12.81
N MET A 29 3.03 11.40 12.97
CA MET A 29 2.94 10.05 13.52
C MET A 29 2.29 10.07 14.91
N LYS A 30 1.27 9.22 15.12
CA LYS A 30 0.48 9.10 16.36
C LYS A 30 -0.20 10.40 16.80
N CYS A 31 -0.51 11.35 15.91
CA CYS A 31 -1.41 12.45 16.25
C CYS A 31 -2.87 11.96 16.22
N SER A 32 -3.31 11.26 17.27
CA SER A 32 -4.60 10.56 17.27
C SER A 32 -5.82 11.49 17.17
N SER A 33 -5.72 12.75 17.62
CA SER A 33 -6.82 13.73 17.45
C SER A 33 -6.72 14.60 16.19
N LEU A 34 -5.74 14.37 15.31
CA LEU A 34 -5.53 15.24 14.14
C LEU A 34 -6.68 15.10 13.13
N GLN A 35 -7.37 16.20 12.89
CA GLN A 35 -8.52 16.29 11.99
C GLN A 35 -8.16 17.04 10.70
N MET A 36 -7.41 18.15 10.79
CA MET A 36 -7.15 19.04 9.65
C MET A 36 -5.69 19.51 9.59
N VAL A 37 -5.13 19.53 8.37
CA VAL A 37 -3.88 20.25 8.07
C VAL A 37 -4.16 21.23 6.92
N TYR A 38 -4.42 22.49 7.25
CA TYR A 38 -4.67 23.53 6.25
C TYR A 38 -3.42 23.79 5.42
N GLY A 39 -3.57 23.91 4.10
CA GLY A 39 -2.47 24.16 3.17
C GLY A 39 -1.68 22.91 2.75
N LEU A 40 -2.09 21.71 3.17
CA LEU A 40 -1.37 20.47 2.84
C LEU A 40 -1.21 20.23 1.32
N GLY A 41 -2.22 20.59 0.54
CA GLY A 41 -2.22 20.44 -0.92
C GLY A 41 -1.34 21.46 -1.67
N SER A 42 -0.80 22.48 -0.98
CA SER A 42 0.10 23.48 -1.57
C SER A 42 1.57 23.26 -1.24
N TRP A 43 1.91 22.17 -0.55
CA TRP A 43 3.29 21.83 -0.25
C TRP A 43 4.01 21.41 -1.55
N ASP A 44 5.17 22.01 -1.79
CA ASP A 44 6.13 21.51 -2.77
C ASP A 44 6.84 20.28 -2.18
N THR A 45 6.57 19.11 -2.75
CA THR A 45 7.20 17.82 -2.36
C THR A 45 8.21 17.33 -3.39
N SER A 46 8.59 18.14 -4.38
CA SER A 46 9.45 17.74 -5.50
C SER A 46 10.87 17.30 -5.11
N ASN A 47 11.29 17.61 -3.88
CA ASN A 47 12.56 17.18 -3.29
C ASN A 47 12.41 16.08 -2.23
N VAL A 48 11.19 15.67 -1.90
CA VAL A 48 10.94 14.67 -0.85
C VAL A 48 11.34 13.27 -1.34
N ILE A 49 12.12 12.59 -0.51
CA ILE A 49 12.65 11.24 -0.73
C ILE A 49 11.99 10.26 0.26
N ASN A 50 11.62 10.73 1.45
CA ASN A 50 11.10 9.90 2.53
C ASN A 50 9.75 10.41 3.06
N LEU A 51 8.72 9.55 2.98
CA LEU A 51 7.36 9.79 3.48
C LEU A 51 6.93 8.74 4.53
N GLU A 52 7.86 7.92 5.03
CA GLU A 52 7.58 6.84 5.95
C GLU A 52 6.82 7.31 7.19
N LEU A 53 5.81 6.54 7.61
CA LEU A 53 5.08 6.74 8.87
C LEU A 53 4.43 8.12 9.05
N MET A 54 4.36 8.95 8.00
CA MET A 54 4.01 10.36 8.12
C MET A 54 2.67 10.60 8.83
N PHE A 55 1.68 9.75 8.56
CA PHE A 55 0.33 9.82 9.11
C PHE A 55 -0.06 8.53 9.87
N GLU A 56 0.92 7.72 10.30
CA GLU A 56 0.62 6.51 11.06
C GLU A 56 -0.17 6.87 12.33
N GLY A 57 -1.28 6.17 12.60
CA GLY A 57 -2.05 6.32 13.84
C GLY A 57 -2.78 7.66 13.94
N THR A 58 -3.01 8.33 12.81
CA THR A 58 -3.79 9.57 12.77
C THR A 58 -5.24 9.29 12.38
N TYR A 59 -6.13 10.23 12.71
CA TYR A 59 -7.55 10.20 12.35
C TYR A 59 -7.85 11.24 11.25
N VAL A 60 -6.84 11.59 10.48
CA VAL A 60 -6.94 12.64 9.46
C VAL A 60 -7.67 12.10 8.21
N GLY A 61 -8.70 12.82 7.76
CA GLY A 61 -9.31 12.57 6.45
C GLY A 61 -8.44 13.17 5.35
N LEU A 62 -8.20 12.47 4.24
CA LEU A 62 -7.32 12.95 3.15
C LEU A 62 -7.99 12.88 1.76
N ASN A 63 -9.31 13.06 1.74
CA ASN A 63 -10.19 12.82 0.60
C ASN A 63 -11.04 14.02 0.21
N THR A 64 -10.65 15.24 0.60
CA THR A 64 -11.38 16.48 0.29
C THR A 64 -10.49 17.47 -0.45
N THR A 65 -11.08 18.44 -1.15
CA THR A 65 -10.32 19.47 -1.89
C THR A 65 -9.45 20.34 -0.97
N GLN A 66 -9.85 20.54 0.27
CA GLN A 66 -9.10 21.32 1.27
C GLN A 66 -8.00 20.49 1.95
N GLN A 67 -8.05 19.17 1.81
CA GLN A 67 -7.21 18.23 2.53
C GLN A 67 -6.92 17.02 1.65
N THR A 68 -6.06 17.25 0.65
CA THR A 68 -5.71 16.29 -0.39
C THR A 68 -4.18 16.21 -0.55
N LEU A 69 -3.73 15.06 -1.05
CA LEU A 69 -2.34 14.82 -1.44
C LEU A 69 -2.16 14.76 -2.97
N ALA A 70 -3.21 15.06 -3.74
CA ALA A 70 -3.23 14.87 -5.19
C ALA A 70 -2.13 15.64 -5.93
N ASN A 71 -1.74 16.81 -5.43
CA ASN A 71 -0.73 17.67 -6.06
C ASN A 71 0.70 17.32 -5.65
N TRP A 72 0.90 16.33 -4.80
CA TRP A 72 2.24 15.97 -4.34
C TRP A 72 3.04 15.30 -5.46
N ASN A 73 4.22 15.85 -5.72
CA ASN A 73 5.22 15.20 -6.55
C ASN A 73 5.93 14.12 -5.74
N THR A 74 5.75 12.86 -6.12
CA THR A 74 6.30 11.69 -5.43
C THR A 74 7.41 10.97 -6.20
N GLY A 75 7.83 11.47 -7.37
CA GLY A 75 8.80 10.77 -8.24
C GLY A 75 10.20 10.57 -7.64
N LYS A 76 10.55 11.33 -6.60
CA LYS A 76 11.79 11.13 -5.83
C LYS A 76 11.62 10.25 -4.59
N VAL A 77 10.38 9.95 -4.19
CA VAL A 77 10.11 9.13 -3.01
C VAL A 77 10.62 7.72 -3.23
N ARG A 78 11.30 7.17 -2.22
CA ARG A 78 11.89 5.81 -2.28
C ARG A 78 11.15 4.82 -1.39
N SER A 79 10.45 5.31 -0.38
CA SER A 79 9.74 4.51 0.61
C SER A 79 8.44 5.20 1.03
N LEU A 80 7.36 4.41 1.05
CA LEU A 80 6.04 4.79 1.55
C LEU A 80 5.61 3.88 2.72
N GLU A 81 6.59 3.26 3.39
CA GLU A 81 6.32 2.31 4.47
C GLU A 81 5.48 2.93 5.58
N ALA A 82 4.41 2.22 5.93
CA ALA A 82 3.51 2.53 7.03
C ALA A 82 2.93 3.96 7.04
N MET A 83 2.95 4.68 5.90
CA MET A 83 2.56 6.09 5.82
C MET A 83 1.17 6.35 6.42
N PHE A 84 0.22 5.43 6.23
CA PHE A 84 -1.15 5.50 6.76
C PHE A 84 -1.52 4.30 7.63
N ARG A 85 -0.53 3.61 8.21
CA ARG A 85 -0.75 2.50 9.11
C ARG A 85 -1.60 2.94 10.31
N ASN A 86 -2.61 2.14 10.70
CA ASN A 86 -3.56 2.45 11.77
C ASN A 86 -4.28 3.81 11.60
N ALA A 87 -4.54 4.26 10.36
CA ALA A 87 -5.31 5.48 10.08
C ALA A 87 -6.74 5.12 9.61
N PRO A 88 -7.69 4.86 10.53
CA PRO A 88 -8.96 4.20 10.20
C PRO A 88 -9.88 5.01 9.29
N TRP A 89 -9.70 6.32 9.17
CA TRP A 89 -10.55 7.22 8.36
C TRP A 89 -9.91 7.64 7.04
N VAL A 90 -8.70 7.17 6.75
CA VAL A 90 -8.00 7.57 5.53
C VAL A 90 -8.61 6.89 4.30
N ASN A 91 -8.75 7.65 3.22
CA ASN A 91 -8.94 7.14 1.87
C ASN A 91 -8.38 8.15 0.87
N PRO A 92 -7.04 8.25 0.76
CA PRO A 92 -6.41 9.44 0.21
C PRO A 92 -6.52 9.50 -1.33
N THR A 93 -6.65 10.71 -1.88
CA THR A 93 -6.59 10.93 -3.33
C THR A 93 -5.14 10.90 -3.83
N ILE A 94 -4.70 9.75 -4.34
CA ILE A 94 -3.29 9.47 -4.70
C ILE A 94 -3.11 8.78 -6.06
N SER A 95 -4.14 8.82 -6.91
CA SER A 95 -4.15 8.14 -8.21
C SER A 95 -3.03 8.61 -9.15
N ASP A 96 -2.62 9.88 -9.04
CA ASP A 96 -1.60 10.50 -9.90
C ASP A 96 -0.19 10.51 -9.26
N TRP A 97 0.01 9.83 -8.13
CA TRP A 97 1.34 9.68 -7.55
C TRP A 97 2.27 8.87 -8.47
N ASP A 98 3.47 9.40 -8.70
CA ASP A 98 4.55 8.67 -9.36
C ASP A 98 5.29 7.80 -8.33
N VAL A 99 4.93 6.53 -8.29
CA VAL A 99 5.57 5.52 -7.44
C VAL A 99 6.67 4.72 -8.14
N SER A 100 7.10 5.13 -9.34
CA SER A 100 8.03 4.36 -10.18
C SER A 100 9.38 4.12 -9.52
N ALA A 101 9.77 4.95 -8.56
CA ALA A 101 11.03 4.82 -7.83
C ALA A 101 10.88 4.28 -6.40
N VAL A 102 9.65 3.98 -5.97
CA VAL A 102 9.36 3.40 -4.65
C VAL A 102 9.80 1.94 -4.65
N THR A 103 10.47 1.54 -3.56
CA THR A 103 10.96 0.17 -3.38
C THR A 103 10.19 -0.62 -2.32
N SER A 104 9.41 0.06 -1.48
CA SER A 104 8.67 -0.57 -0.40
C SER A 104 7.35 0.13 -0.09
N PHE A 105 6.29 -0.67 0.02
CA PHE A 105 4.95 -0.30 0.46
C PHE A 105 4.55 -1.00 1.76
N ARG A 106 5.51 -1.55 2.51
CA ARG A 106 5.22 -2.33 3.72
C ARG A 106 4.27 -1.57 4.63
N GLU A 107 3.19 -2.22 5.01
CA GLU A 107 2.20 -1.71 5.96
C GLU A 107 1.56 -0.35 5.59
N MET A 108 1.67 0.14 4.35
CA MET A 108 1.25 1.50 3.97
C MET A 108 -0.19 1.82 4.41
N PHE A 109 -1.11 0.87 4.27
CA PHE A 109 -2.52 0.96 4.71
C PHE A 109 -2.88 -0.14 5.73
N PHE A 110 -1.91 -0.67 6.46
CA PHE A 110 -2.17 -1.66 7.51
C PHE A 110 -3.20 -1.12 8.52
N ALA A 111 -4.28 -1.86 8.76
CA ALA A 111 -5.39 -1.48 9.66
C ALA A 111 -6.04 -0.12 9.34
N ALA A 112 -5.91 0.37 8.10
CA ALA A 112 -6.64 1.53 7.61
C ALA A 112 -8.03 1.11 7.12
N ALA A 113 -8.96 0.88 8.05
CA ALA A 113 -10.25 0.21 7.78
C ALA A 113 -11.06 0.79 6.60
N ASN A 114 -10.99 2.11 6.37
CA ASN A 114 -11.71 2.78 5.28
C ASN A 114 -10.90 2.95 3.98
N ALA A 115 -9.63 2.56 3.95
CA ALA A 115 -8.78 2.78 2.79
C ALA A 115 -9.24 1.91 1.60
N ASN A 116 -9.51 2.58 0.48
CA ASN A 116 -9.61 1.97 -0.84
C ASN A 116 -9.12 2.98 -1.90
N PRO A 117 -7.83 3.37 -1.85
CA PRO A 117 -7.30 4.38 -2.74
C PRO A 117 -7.31 3.89 -4.19
N ASP A 118 -7.54 4.80 -5.13
CA ASP A 118 -7.30 4.53 -6.55
C ASP A 118 -5.79 4.43 -6.80
N VAL A 119 -5.35 3.23 -7.19
CA VAL A 119 -3.96 2.87 -7.49
C VAL A 119 -3.81 2.30 -8.89
N ALA A 120 -4.80 2.49 -9.75
CA ALA A 120 -4.88 1.86 -11.07
C ALA A 120 -3.78 2.33 -12.04
N LYS A 121 -3.11 3.46 -11.77
CA LYS A 121 -2.04 4.03 -12.60
C LYS A 121 -0.62 3.73 -12.09
N TRP A 122 -0.49 3.13 -10.91
CA TRP A 122 0.78 2.97 -10.22
C TRP A 122 1.75 2.05 -10.96
N GLN A 123 2.94 2.58 -11.28
CA GLN A 123 4.01 1.82 -11.93
C GLN A 123 4.90 1.12 -10.89
N THR A 124 4.53 -0.08 -10.49
CA THR A 124 5.16 -0.77 -9.34
C THR A 124 6.42 -1.59 -9.65
N GLY A 125 6.99 -1.47 -10.86
CA GLY A 125 8.05 -2.37 -11.35
C GLY A 125 9.40 -2.33 -10.59
N ASN A 126 9.58 -1.41 -9.65
CA ASN A 126 10.75 -1.34 -8.77
C ASN A 126 10.47 -1.76 -7.32
N VAL A 127 9.22 -2.07 -7.00
CA VAL A 127 8.81 -2.43 -5.64
C VAL A 127 9.31 -3.82 -5.30
N LYS A 128 9.91 -3.95 -4.11
CA LYS A 128 10.42 -5.20 -3.56
C LYS A 128 9.48 -5.77 -2.50
N TYR A 129 8.77 -4.92 -1.77
CA TYR A 129 8.02 -5.31 -0.58
C TYR A 129 6.62 -4.69 -0.59
N PHE A 130 5.61 -5.56 -0.58
CA PHE A 130 4.20 -5.20 -0.38
C PHE A 130 3.65 -5.78 0.93
N ASP A 131 4.53 -6.24 1.82
CA ASP A 131 4.14 -6.95 3.03
C ASP A 131 3.09 -6.15 3.80
N GLN A 132 1.97 -6.80 4.09
CA GLN A 132 0.89 -6.24 4.90
C GLN A 132 0.30 -4.91 4.39
N MET A 133 0.52 -4.55 3.11
CA MET A 133 0.14 -3.23 2.58
C MET A 133 -1.34 -2.87 2.84
N PHE A 134 -2.25 -3.85 2.70
CA PHE A 134 -3.69 -3.69 2.94
C PHE A 134 -4.21 -4.65 4.02
N ALA A 135 -3.33 -5.21 4.85
CA ALA A 135 -3.78 -6.10 5.92
C ALA A 135 -4.72 -5.34 6.88
N PHE A 136 -5.84 -5.95 7.26
CA PHE A 136 -6.90 -5.38 8.10
C PHE A 136 -7.59 -4.13 7.52
N ALA A 137 -7.33 -3.76 6.25
CA ALA A 137 -8.06 -2.70 5.55
C ALA A 137 -9.35 -3.28 4.95
N SER A 138 -10.41 -3.37 5.77
CA SER A 138 -11.63 -4.12 5.43
C SER A 138 -12.33 -3.67 4.14
N LYS A 139 -12.19 -2.40 3.74
CA LYS A 139 -12.74 -1.84 2.49
C LYS A 139 -11.80 -1.91 1.28
N ALA A 140 -10.55 -2.33 1.45
CA ALA A 140 -9.57 -2.30 0.37
C ALA A 140 -9.92 -3.31 -0.72
N ASN A 141 -10.03 -2.81 -1.96
CA ASN A 141 -10.14 -3.61 -3.17
C ASN A 141 -9.43 -2.89 -4.33
N PRO A 142 -8.09 -2.75 -4.25
CA PRO A 142 -7.33 -1.98 -5.24
C PRO A 142 -7.35 -2.64 -6.62
N ASP A 143 -7.47 -1.83 -7.68
CA ASP A 143 -7.19 -2.29 -9.04
C ASP A 143 -5.67 -2.46 -9.22
N THR A 144 -5.25 -3.71 -9.28
CA THR A 144 -3.85 -4.14 -9.38
C THR A 144 -3.49 -4.67 -10.77
N SER A 145 -4.36 -4.49 -11.77
CA SER A 145 -4.22 -5.09 -13.11
C SER A 145 -2.91 -4.78 -13.82
N ILE A 146 -2.35 -3.58 -13.61
CA ILE A 146 -1.11 -3.16 -14.28
C ILE A 146 0.14 -3.32 -13.42
N TRP A 147 -0.01 -3.83 -12.19
CA TRP A 147 1.11 -3.92 -11.27
C TRP A 147 2.14 -4.94 -11.77
N LYS A 148 3.42 -4.54 -11.73
CA LYS A 148 4.54 -5.38 -12.16
C LYS A 148 5.27 -5.92 -10.92
N THR A 149 5.27 -7.23 -10.76
CA THR A 149 5.85 -7.90 -9.58
C THR A 149 7.17 -8.62 -9.83
N SER A 150 7.77 -8.47 -11.02
CA SER A 150 8.98 -9.22 -11.40
C SER A 150 10.22 -8.92 -10.53
N LYS A 151 10.22 -7.81 -9.79
CA LYS A 151 11.26 -7.46 -8.78
C LYS A 151 10.79 -7.64 -7.34
N THR A 152 9.54 -8.05 -7.13
CA THR A 152 8.96 -8.27 -5.80
C THR A 152 9.66 -9.44 -5.12
N ARG A 153 9.90 -9.29 -3.82
CA ARG A 153 10.51 -10.30 -2.94
C ARG A 153 9.51 -10.89 -1.96
N SER A 154 8.56 -10.08 -1.48
CA SER A 154 7.56 -10.52 -0.51
C SER A 154 6.19 -9.89 -0.75
N LEU A 155 5.16 -10.71 -0.61
CA LEU A 155 3.73 -10.38 -0.63
C LEU A 155 3.06 -10.82 0.69
N LYS A 156 3.86 -11.10 1.72
CA LYS A 156 3.39 -11.63 3.01
C LYS A 156 2.22 -10.82 3.56
N ASN A 157 1.13 -11.49 3.89
CA ASN A 157 -0.07 -10.93 4.53
C ASN A 157 -0.68 -9.72 3.78
N MET A 158 -0.37 -9.49 2.50
CA MET A 158 -0.72 -8.24 1.81
C MET A 158 -2.22 -7.86 1.91
N PHE A 159 -3.12 -8.84 1.85
CA PHE A 159 -4.57 -8.68 1.98
C PHE A 159 -5.14 -9.49 3.15
N GLN A 160 -4.33 -9.80 4.17
CA GLN A 160 -4.81 -10.49 5.35
C GLN A 160 -5.99 -9.71 5.98
N ASP A 161 -7.11 -10.37 6.27
CA ASP A 161 -8.31 -9.77 6.88
C ASP A 161 -8.91 -8.59 6.07
N ALA A 162 -8.53 -8.42 4.80
CA ALA A 162 -9.12 -7.44 3.89
C ALA A 162 -10.40 -8.01 3.26
N TYR A 163 -11.53 -7.91 3.97
CA TYR A 163 -12.79 -8.56 3.60
C TYR A 163 -13.30 -8.23 2.19
N ALA A 164 -13.12 -6.99 1.72
CA ALA A 164 -13.55 -6.57 0.38
C ALA A 164 -12.57 -6.95 -0.75
N ALA A 165 -11.38 -7.45 -0.43
CA ALA A 165 -10.31 -7.61 -1.40
C ALA A 165 -10.63 -8.69 -2.44
N ASN A 166 -10.57 -8.30 -3.72
CA ASN A 166 -10.53 -9.20 -4.86
C ASN A 166 -9.58 -8.65 -5.95
N PRO A 167 -8.27 -8.55 -5.64
CA PRO A 167 -7.29 -7.94 -6.53
C PRO A 167 -7.08 -8.76 -7.82
N LYS A 168 -6.77 -8.06 -8.90
CA LYS A 168 -6.41 -8.65 -10.21
C LYS A 168 -4.94 -9.08 -10.18
N VAL A 169 -4.71 -10.34 -9.87
CA VAL A 169 -3.35 -10.92 -9.68
C VAL A 169 -2.89 -11.82 -10.84
N HIS A 170 -3.65 -11.89 -11.93
CA HIS A 170 -3.40 -12.88 -12.98
C HIS A 170 -2.07 -12.72 -13.71
N ASP A 171 -1.57 -11.49 -13.88
CA ASP A 171 -0.32 -11.21 -14.61
C ASP A 171 0.88 -10.99 -13.68
N TRP A 172 0.76 -11.35 -12.40
CA TRP A 172 1.87 -11.22 -11.46
C TRP A 172 2.95 -12.28 -11.74
N ASP A 173 4.16 -11.80 -12.01
CA ASP A 173 5.39 -12.60 -12.08
C ASP A 173 5.96 -12.77 -10.68
N LEU A 174 5.93 -14.00 -10.14
CA LEU A 174 6.37 -14.33 -8.78
C LEU A 174 7.73 -15.03 -8.74
N ARG A 175 8.48 -15.07 -9.86
CA ARG A 175 9.75 -15.82 -9.93
C ARG A 175 10.78 -15.39 -8.91
N GLN A 176 10.71 -14.15 -8.44
CA GLN A 176 11.62 -13.55 -7.47
C GLN A 176 11.05 -13.48 -6.04
N VAL A 177 9.78 -13.88 -5.86
CA VAL A 177 9.07 -13.83 -4.58
C VAL A 177 9.41 -15.06 -3.75
N THR A 178 9.80 -14.84 -2.49
CA THR A 178 10.14 -15.90 -1.54
C THR A 178 9.05 -16.16 -0.52
N ASP A 179 8.15 -15.20 -0.29
CA ASP A 179 7.11 -15.29 0.75
C ASP A 179 5.75 -14.72 0.27
N ILE A 180 4.74 -15.59 0.24
CA ILE A 180 3.31 -15.22 0.00
C ILE A 180 2.43 -15.65 1.18
N SER A 181 3.04 -15.96 2.33
CA SER A 181 2.33 -16.46 3.50
C SER A 181 1.23 -15.51 3.91
N GLY A 182 0.04 -16.08 4.17
CA GLY A 182 -1.14 -15.34 4.60
C GLY A 182 -1.60 -14.23 3.66
N MET A 183 -1.13 -14.16 2.41
CA MET A 183 -1.46 -13.05 1.50
C MET A 183 -2.98 -12.82 1.38
N PHE A 184 -3.79 -13.89 1.42
CA PHE A 184 -5.25 -13.84 1.46
C PHE A 184 -5.86 -14.50 2.71
N LEU A 185 -5.11 -14.60 3.81
CA LEU A 185 -5.63 -15.12 5.08
C LEU A 185 -6.86 -14.31 5.51
N ASN A 186 -7.99 -14.98 5.74
CA ASN A 186 -9.28 -14.37 6.09
C ASN A 186 -9.85 -13.37 5.05
N ALA A 187 -9.30 -13.29 3.84
CA ALA A 187 -9.81 -12.44 2.78
C ALA A 187 -11.08 -13.05 2.15
N TYR A 188 -12.23 -12.84 2.80
CA TYR A 188 -13.48 -13.57 2.54
C TYR A 188 -13.92 -13.54 1.07
N ASN A 189 -13.84 -12.37 0.41
CA ASN A 189 -14.30 -12.18 -0.97
C ASN A 189 -13.22 -12.44 -2.04
N ALA A 190 -12.00 -12.81 -1.65
CA ALA A 190 -10.91 -12.98 -2.60
C ALA A 190 -11.16 -14.15 -3.56
N ARG A 191 -11.05 -13.88 -4.86
CA ARG A 191 -11.13 -14.87 -5.95
C ARG A 191 -9.92 -14.75 -6.89
N PRO A 192 -8.69 -14.95 -6.36
CA PRO A 192 -7.49 -14.69 -7.14
C PRO A 192 -7.33 -15.69 -8.27
N CYS A 193 -7.03 -15.17 -9.47
CA CYS A 193 -6.71 -15.96 -10.64
C CYS A 193 -5.20 -16.25 -10.66
N THR A 194 -4.79 -17.48 -10.32
CA THR A 194 -3.38 -17.82 -10.03
C THR A 194 -2.70 -18.70 -11.08
N TYR A 195 -3.35 -18.99 -12.21
CA TYR A 195 -2.86 -19.99 -13.17
C TYR A 195 -1.58 -19.58 -13.92
N ARG A 196 -1.22 -18.29 -13.96
CA ARG A 196 0.04 -17.82 -14.58
C ARG A 196 1.17 -17.58 -13.58
N TRP A 197 0.93 -17.83 -12.29
CA TRP A 197 1.95 -17.56 -11.29
C TRP A 197 3.14 -18.50 -11.46
N GLN A 198 4.30 -17.92 -11.73
CA GLN A 198 5.58 -18.60 -11.75
C GLN A 198 6.24 -18.45 -10.37
N VAL A 199 6.36 -19.51 -9.59
CA VAL A 199 6.73 -19.46 -8.16
C VAL A 199 8.11 -20.08 -7.86
N SER A 200 9.04 -19.98 -8.79
CA SER A 200 10.33 -20.71 -8.74
C SER A 200 11.23 -20.42 -7.54
N SER A 201 11.08 -19.26 -6.88
CA SER A 201 11.85 -18.89 -5.69
C SER A 201 11.06 -19.00 -4.38
N LEU A 202 9.82 -19.51 -4.43
CA LEU A 202 8.93 -19.49 -3.29
C LEU A 202 9.42 -20.41 -2.17
N GLN A 203 9.53 -19.87 -0.96
CA GLN A 203 9.99 -20.60 0.24
C GLN A 203 8.86 -20.73 1.28
N GLN A 204 7.96 -19.75 1.34
CA GLN A 204 6.91 -19.66 2.35
C GLN A 204 5.55 -19.34 1.71
N MET A 205 4.55 -20.17 2.01
CA MET A 205 3.18 -20.03 1.52
C MET A 205 2.11 -20.47 2.54
N GLN A 206 2.50 -20.57 3.81
CA GLN A 206 1.60 -20.97 4.88
C GLN A 206 0.39 -20.03 4.94
N ASN A 207 -0.79 -20.61 5.16
CA ASN A 207 -2.04 -19.88 5.33
C ASN A 207 -2.45 -18.98 4.15
N LEU A 208 -1.87 -19.16 2.95
CA LEU A 208 -2.12 -18.30 1.79
C LEU A 208 -3.62 -18.03 1.54
N PHE A 209 -4.46 -19.08 1.60
CA PHE A 209 -5.91 -19.00 1.41
C PHE A 209 -6.72 -19.46 2.62
N GLN A 210 -6.11 -19.52 3.82
CA GLN A 210 -6.83 -19.95 5.02
C GLN A 210 -8.02 -19.00 5.25
N ASN A 211 -9.23 -19.55 5.39
CA ASN A 211 -10.50 -18.82 5.52
C ASN A 211 -10.82 -17.83 4.36
N ALA A 212 -10.18 -17.96 3.20
CA ALA A 212 -10.57 -17.26 1.98
C ALA A 212 -11.66 -18.07 1.26
N TYR A 213 -12.89 -18.03 1.77
CA TYR A 213 -13.97 -18.94 1.35
C TYR A 213 -14.34 -18.91 -0.14
N CYS A 214 -14.10 -17.78 -0.82
CA CYS A 214 -14.35 -17.66 -2.25
C CYS A 214 -13.16 -18.09 -3.13
N ALA A 215 -11.99 -18.38 -2.55
CA ALA A 215 -10.79 -18.67 -3.33
C ALA A 215 -10.83 -20.07 -3.95
N THR A 216 -10.74 -20.12 -5.28
CA THR A 216 -10.61 -21.36 -6.07
C THR A 216 -9.35 -21.29 -6.93
N PRO A 217 -8.13 -21.29 -6.33
CA PRO A 217 -6.90 -21.09 -7.06
C PRO A 217 -6.58 -22.30 -7.95
N ASN A 218 -6.13 -22.04 -9.18
CA ASN A 218 -5.53 -23.08 -10.01
C ASN A 218 -4.03 -23.13 -9.70
N LEU A 219 -3.62 -24.22 -9.04
CA LEU A 219 -2.24 -24.45 -8.61
C LEU A 219 -1.46 -25.42 -9.51
N ALA A 220 -2.12 -26.04 -10.51
CA ALA A 220 -1.46 -27.02 -11.39
C ALA A 220 -0.16 -26.49 -12.03
N PRO A 221 -0.08 -25.21 -12.46
CA PRO A 221 1.14 -24.68 -13.10
C PRO A 221 2.31 -24.46 -12.14
N TRP A 222 2.05 -24.37 -10.83
CA TRP A 222 3.07 -23.98 -9.83
C TRP A 222 4.15 -25.04 -9.67
N PHE A 223 3.77 -26.30 -9.88
CA PHE A 223 4.64 -27.47 -9.70
C PHE A 223 4.85 -28.24 -11.01
N ALA A 224 4.39 -27.69 -12.15
CA ALA A 224 4.63 -28.28 -13.46
C ALA A 224 6.13 -28.15 -13.83
N PRO A 225 6.73 -29.18 -14.46
CA PRO A 225 8.09 -29.07 -15.00
C PRO A 225 8.21 -27.88 -15.96
N ALA A 226 9.37 -27.21 -15.99
CA ALA A 226 9.59 -25.99 -16.76
C ALA A 226 9.18 -26.09 -18.25
N ALA A 227 9.16 -27.29 -18.83
CA ALA A 227 8.71 -27.56 -20.19
C ALA A 227 7.21 -27.31 -20.45
N TYR A 228 6.40 -27.12 -19.41
CA TYR A 228 4.94 -26.94 -19.48
C TYR A 228 4.48 -25.54 -19.00
N GLN A 229 5.41 -24.64 -18.66
CA GLN A 229 5.12 -23.26 -18.26
C GLN A 229 5.27 -22.33 -19.48
N MET A 230 4.29 -22.34 -20.40
CA MET A 230 4.20 -21.39 -21.53
C MET A 230 3.01 -20.45 -21.36
#